data_AF-A0A924JYF1-F1
#
_entry.id   AF-A0A924JYF1-F1
#
_cell.length_a   1.000
_cell.length_b   1.000
_cell.length_c   1.000
_cell.angle_alpha   90.00
_cell.angle_beta   90.00
_cell.angle_gamma   90.00
#
_symmetry.space_group_name_H-M   'P 1'
#
loop_
_entity.id
_entity.type
_entity.pdbx_description
1 polymer ?
#
loop_
_entity_poly.entity_id
_entity_poly.type
_entity_poly.pdbx_seq_one_letter_code
_entity_poly.pdbx_strand_id
1 'polypeptide(L)' 'MTKAGYTIVEAAHAAGVEKRDIEVALSSGALMARRVPCMGRDRAIVLHPALVAWLETMPAWIPTAE' A
#
# COMPACT_ATOMS: atom_id res chain seq x y z
N MET A 1 1.95 12.11 -16.78
CA MET A 1 0.89 11.84 -15.80
C MET A 1 1.42 10.85 -14.78
N THR A 2 1.92 11.32 -13.64
CA THR A 2 2.33 10.47 -12.51
C THR A 2 1.06 9.85 -11.92
N LYS A 3 0.96 8.53 -11.94
CA LYS A 3 -0.16 7.77 -11.37
C LYS A 3 -0.25 8.16 -9.88
N ALA A 4 -1.29 8.91 -9.50
CA ALA A 4 -1.33 9.64 -8.23
C ALA A 4 -1.53 8.75 -6.98
N GLY A 5 -1.55 7.43 -7.14
CA GLY A 5 -1.59 6.46 -6.05
C GLY A 5 -1.89 5.06 -6.54
N TYR A 6 -1.69 4.10 -5.65
CA TYR A 6 -1.90 2.68 -5.85
C TYR A 6 -3.21 2.25 -5.19
N THR A 7 -4.01 1.44 -5.86
CA THR A 7 -5.03 0.64 -5.17
C THR A 7 -4.36 -0.34 -4.20
N ILE A 8 -5.11 -0.90 -3.24
CA ILE A 8 -4.60 -1.89 -2.29
C ILE A 8 -3.86 -3.04 -3.01
N VAL A 9 -4.41 -3.53 -4.12
CA VAL A 9 -3.82 -4.62 -4.92
C VAL A 9 -2.52 -4.18 -5.59
N GLU A 10 -2.49 -2.98 -6.18
CA GLU A 10 -1.27 -2.47 -6.80
C GLU A 10 -0.18 -2.15 -5.75
N ALA A 11 -0.56 -1.69 -4.56
CA ALA A 11 0.35 -1.44 -3.45
C ALA A 11 0.98 -2.74 -2.96
N ALA A 12 0.18 -3.80 -2.80
CA ALA A 12 0.66 -5.13 -2.43
C ALA A 12 1.67 -5.66 -3.46
N HIS A 13 1.33 -5.58 -4.75
CA HIS A 13 2.21 -6.00 -5.82
C HIS A 13 3.51 -5.17 -5.88
N ALA A 14 3.44 -3.86 -5.67
CA ALA A 14 4.60 -2.98 -5.66
C ALA A 14 5.52 -3.22 -4.45
N ALA A 15 4.94 -3.58 -3.30
CA ALA A 15 5.67 -3.90 -2.08
C ALA A 15 6.15 -5.36 -2.01
N GLY A 16 5.69 -6.23 -2.91
CA GLY A 16 6.01 -7.67 -2.88
C GLY A 16 5.38 -8.40 -1.69
N VAL A 17 4.25 -7.90 -1.16
CA VAL A 17 3.55 -8.44 0.01
C VAL A 17 2.14 -8.91 -0.35
N GLU A 18 1.44 -9.59 0.56
CA GLU A 18 0.06 -9.97 0.32
C GLU A 18 -0.89 -8.77 0.44
N LYS A 19 -2.01 -8.81 -0.29
CA LYS A 19 -3.10 -7.82 -0.17
C LYS A 19 -3.53 -7.64 1.30
N ARG A 20 -3.54 -8.74 2.05
CA ARG A 20 -3.94 -8.78 3.46
C ARG A 20 -3.01 -7.93 4.33
N ASP A 21 -1.70 -7.93 4.07
CA ASP A 21 -0.73 -7.14 4.84
C ASP A 21 -0.97 -5.65 4.67
N ILE A 22 -1.27 -5.22 3.44
CA ILE A 22 -1.68 -3.84 3.16
C ILE A 22 -2.98 -3.50 3.91
N GLU A 23 -3.98 -4.37 3.90
CA GLU A 23 -5.23 -4.14 4.63
C GLU A 23 -5.03 -4.05 6.15
N VAL A 24 -4.17 -4.90 6.71
CA VAL A 24 -3.79 -4.85 8.14
C VAL A 24 -3.02 -3.58 8.47
N ALA A 25 -2.07 -3.17 7.61
CA ALA A 25 -1.32 -1.94 7.79
C ALA A 25 -2.22 -0.70 7.74
N LEU A 26 -3.23 -0.68 6.86
CA LEU A 26 -4.24 0.38 6.80
C LEU A 26 -5.14 0.38 8.05
N SER A 27 -5.58 -0.79 8.50
CA SER A 27 -6.47 -0.94 9.67
C SER A 27 -5.77 -0.56 10.98
N SER A 28 -4.48 -0.88 11.10
CA SER A 28 -3.63 -0.52 12.25
C SER A 28 -3.14 0.93 12.24
N GLY A 29 -3.32 1.65 11.12
CA GLY A 29 -2.81 3.01 10.94
C GLY A 29 -1.31 3.09 10.62
N ALA A 30 -0.62 1.95 10.47
CA ALA A 30 0.77 1.89 10.05
C ALA A 30 0.98 2.35 8.60
N LEU A 31 -0.05 2.21 7.76
CA LEU A 31 -0.07 2.71 6.38
C LEU A 31 -1.21 3.72 6.21
N MET A 32 -0.92 4.84 5.56
CA MET A 32 -1.91 5.88 5.25
C MET A 32 -2.45 5.69 3.83
N ALA A 33 -3.77 5.62 3.69
CA ALA A 33 -4.46 5.69 2.39
C ALA A 33 -5.41 6.88 2.34
N ARG A 34 -5.55 7.44 1.15
CA ARG A 34 -6.56 8.46 0.85
C ARG A 34 -7.80 7.78 0.30
N ARG A 35 -8.97 8.10 0.87
CA ARG A 35 -10.25 7.71 0.28
C ARG A 35 -10.52 8.61 -0.92
N VAL A 36 -10.74 8.00 -2.08
CA VAL A 36 -11.06 8.67 -3.33
C VAL A 36 -12.43 8.21 -3.80
N PRO A 37 -13.40 9.12 -3.97
CA PRO A 37 -14.68 8.77 -4.56
C PRO A 37 -14.47 8.46 -6.04
N CYS A 38 -14.73 7.21 -6.45
CA CYS A 38 -14.64 6.78 -7.84
C CYS A 38 -16.00 6.21 -8.28
N MET A 39 -16.71 6.93 -9.14
CA MET A 39 -17.99 6.49 -9.74
C MET A 39 -18.97 5.87 -8.72
N GLY A 40 -19.24 6.57 -7.62
CA GLY A 40 -20.20 6.14 -6.61
C GLY A 40 -19.71 5.03 -5.66
N ARG A 41 -18.42 4.65 -5.70
CA ARG A 41 -17.79 3.82 -4.67
C ARG A 41 -16.55 4.51 -4.11
N ASP A 42 -16.43 4.51 -2.79
CA ASP A 42 -15.22 4.93 -2.11
C ASP A 42 -14.11 3.89 -2.34
N ARG A 43 -12.97 4.30 -2.92
CA ARG A 43 -11.77 3.47 -3.05
C ARG A 43 -10.68 4.00 -2.13
N ALA A 44 -10.00 3.09 -1.43
CA ALA A 44 -8.77 3.43 -0.71
C ALA A 44 -7.59 3.42 -1.69
N ILE A 45 -6.88 4.55 -1.76
CA ILE A 45 -5.71 4.75 -2.60
C ILE A 45 -4.50 5.03 -1.70
N VAL A 46 -3.53 4.13 -1.74
CA VAL A 46 -2.24 4.26 -1.05
C VAL A 46 -1.33 5.15 -1.88
N LEU A 47 -0.78 6.20 -1.28
CA LEU A 47 0.17 7.07 -1.98
C LEU A 47 1.56 6.41 -1.98
N HIS A 48 2.30 6.55 -3.09
CA HIS A 48 3.65 6.00 -3.21
C HIS A 48 4.58 6.37 -2.03
N PRO A 49 4.65 7.64 -1.56
CA PRO A 49 5.50 7.97 -0.41
C PRO A 49 5.09 7.28 0.89
N ALA A 50 3.78 7.08 1.10
CA ALA A 50 3.27 6.38 2.28
C ALA A 50 3.63 4.89 2.24
N LEU A 51 3.55 4.28 1.05
CA LEU A 51 3.95 2.88 0.85
C LEU A 51 5.45 2.68 1.13
N VAL A 52 6.30 3.57 0.59
CA VAL A 52 7.76 3.53 0.83
C VAL A 52 8.08 3.70 2.30
N ALA A 53 7.51 4.71 2.97
CA ALA A 53 7.74 4.93 4.40
C ALA A 53 7.34 3.71 5.25
N TRP A 54 6.21 3.06 4.93
CA TRP A 54 5.79 1.85 5.60
C TRP A 54 6.76 0.68 5.35
N LEU A 55 7.22 0.48 4.11
CA LEU A 55 8.21 -0.53 3.77
C LEU A 55 9.53 -0.34 4.55
N GLU A 56 9.97 0.89 4.77
CA GLU A 56 11.17 1.20 5.56
C GLU A 56 11.00 0.87 7.06
N THR A 57 9.77 0.86 7.58
CA THR A 57 9.50 0.43 8.97
C THR A 57 9.48 -1.08 9.13
N MET A 58 9.37 -1.83 8.04
CA MET A 58 9.43 -3.29 8.11
C MET A 58 10.89 -3.72 8.32
N PRO A 59 11.17 -4.58 9.31
CA PRO A 59 12.50 -5.12 9.50
C PRO A 59 12.90 -5.80 8.20
N ALA A 60 13.99 -5.34 7.57
CA ALA A 60 14.43 -5.68 6.22
C ALA A 60 13.97 -7.08 5.82
N TRP A 61 12.84 -7.15 5.09
CA TRP A 61 12.43 -8.40 4.49
C TRP A 61 13.41 -8.62 3.34
N ILE A 62 14.49 -9.34 3.67
CA ILE A 62 15.45 -9.83 2.70
C ILE A 62 14.66 -10.83 1.85
N PRO A 63 14.42 -10.59 0.55
CA PRO A 63 13.92 -11.65 -0.29
C PRO A 63 14.99 -12.75 -0.25
N THR A 64 14.69 -13.88 0.39
CA THR A 64 15.42 -15.12 0.16
C THR A 64 15.21 -15.45 -1.31
N ALA A 65 16.12 -14.98 -2.15
CA ALA A 65 16.32 -15.53 -3.47
C ALA A 65 16.82 -16.96 -3.26
N GLU A 66 15.89 -17.92 -3.26
CA GLU A 66 16.21 -19.32 -3.55
C GLU A 66 16.50 -19.51 -5.04
#